data_AF-A0A7W0TMZ2-F1
#
_entry.id   AF-A0A7W0TMZ2-F1
#
_cell.length_a   1.000
_cell.length_b   1.000
_cell.length_c   1.000
_cell.angle_alpha   90.00
_cell.angle_beta   90.00
_cell.angle_gamma   90.00
#
_symmetry.space_group_name_H-M   'P 1'
#
loop_
_entity.id
_entity.type
_entity.pdbx_description
1 polymer ?
#
loop_
_entity_poly.entity_id
_entity_poly.type
_entity_poly.pdbx_seq_one_letter_code
_entity_poly.pdbx_strand_id
1 'polypeptide(L)' 'KGIGELGIVGAPAAIANAVWHATGVRQRDLPIRPDRVIDTHPRPNTA' A
#
# COMPACT_ATOMS: atom_id res chain seq x y z
N LYS A 1 -19.50 2.67 20.14
CA LYS A 1 -18.36 2.48 19.21
C LYS A 1 -17.10 2.57 20.05
N GLY A 2 -16.33 1.47 20.10
CA GLY A 2 -15.21 1.35 21.04
C GLY A 2 -13.99 2.11 20.54
N ILE A 3 -13.19 2.67 21.47
CA ILE A 3 -11.98 3.44 21.15
C ILE A 3 -10.98 2.60 20.31
N GLY A 4 -10.99 1.28 20.48
CA GLY A 4 -10.15 0.36 19.71
C GLY A 4 -10.41 0.36 18.20
N GLU A 5 -11.61 0.71 17.75
CA GLU A 5 -11.94 0.77 16.31
C GLU A 5 -11.35 2.02 15.65
N LEU A 6 -11.22 3.13 16.38
CA LEU A 6 -10.69 4.38 15.84
C LEU A 6 -9.20 4.29 15.48
N GLY A 7 -8.43 3.50 16.24
CA GLY A 7 -7.00 3.33 16.00
C GLY A 7 -6.69 2.57 14.70
N ILE A 8 -7.53 1.58 14.35
CA ILE A 8 -7.28 0.72 13.18
C ILE A 8 -7.88 1.29 11.88
N VAL A 9 -8.91 2.12 11.95
CA VAL A 9 -9.59 2.70 10.76
C VAL A 9 -8.61 3.52 9.90
N GLY A 10 -7.63 4.20 10.50
CA GLY A 10 -6.63 5.00 9.77
C GLY A 10 -5.45 4.19 9.20
N ALA A 11 -5.18 3.01 9.75
CA ALA A 11 -4.03 2.19 9.36
C ALA A 11 -4.00 1.81 7.88
N PRO A 12 -5.08 1.28 7.26
CA PRO A 12 -5.04 0.89 5.85
C PRO A 12 -4.85 2.10 4.90
N ALA A 13 -5.39 3.27 5.24
CA ALA A 13 -5.20 4.48 4.46
C ALA A 13 -3.76 4.99 4.53
N ALA A 14 -3.14 4.97 5.72
CA ALA A 14 -1.75 5.35 5.90
C ALA A 14 -0.79 4.43 5.13
N ILE A 15 -1.02 3.11 5.20
CA ILE A 15 -0.24 2.11 4.45
C ILE A 15 -0.38 2.32 2.94
N ALA A 16 -1.62 2.51 2.42
CA ALA A 16 -1.86 2.76 1.01
C ALA A 16 -1.12 4.01 0.49
N ASN A 17 -1.09 5.08 1.30
CA ASN A 17 -0.40 6.32 0.94
C ASN A 17 1.12 6.14 0.94
N ALA A 18 1.67 5.39 1.90
CA ALA A 18 3.10 5.07 1.95
C ALA A 18 3.55 4.24 0.74
N VAL A 19 2.76 3.24 0.34
CA VAL A 19 3.03 2.41 -0.85
C VAL A 19 3.00 3.26 -2.12
N TRP A 20 2.01 4.15 -2.26
CA TRP A 20 1.95 5.07 -3.39
C TRP A 20 3.15 6.02 -3.42
N HIS A 21 3.54 6.56 -2.27
CA HIS A 21 4.73 7.43 -2.17
C HIS A 21 6.02 6.71 -2.57
N ALA A 22 6.19 5.45 -2.16
CA ALA A 22 7.39 4.67 -2.44
C ALA A 22 7.48 4.14 -3.88
N THR A 23 6.34 3.83 -4.50
CA THR A 23 6.31 3.08 -5.77
C THR A 23 5.69 3.85 -6.93
N GLY A 24 4.98 4.94 -6.65
CA GLY A 24 4.15 5.66 -7.61
C GLY A 24 2.84 4.93 -7.96
N VAL A 25 2.63 3.71 -7.47
CA VAL A 25 1.49 2.85 -7.82
C VAL A 25 0.39 3.00 -6.78
N ARG A 26 -0.80 3.41 -7.22
CA ARG A 26 -1.93 3.66 -6.33
C ARG A 26 -2.84 2.44 -6.20
N GLN A 27 -2.85 1.84 -5.01
CA GLN A 27 -3.68 0.67 -4.70
C GLN A 27 -5.07 1.14 -4.24
N ARG A 28 -6.12 0.70 -4.96
CA ARG A 28 -7.53 1.01 -4.66
C ARG A 28 -8.28 -0.17 -4.03
N ASP A 29 -7.74 -1.37 -4.19
CA ASP A 29 -8.35 -2.61 -3.75
C ASP A 29 -7.49 -3.27 -2.67
N LEU A 30 -8.13 -3.62 -1.55
CA LEU A 30 -7.52 -4.42 -0.48
C LEU A 30 -7.64 -5.92 -0.81
N PRO A 31 -6.69 -6.76 -0.38
CA PRO A 31 -5.47 -6.44 0.37
C PRO A 31 -4.34 -5.89 -0.52
N ILE A 32 -3.48 -5.02 0.02
CA ILE A 32 -2.27 -4.54 -0.66
C ILE A 32 -1.19 -5.62 -0.51
N ARG A 33 -1.07 -6.47 -1.52
CA ARG A 33 -0.07 -7.55 -1.52
C ARG A 33 1.22 -7.10 -2.21
N PRO A 34 2.40 -7.52 -1.70
CA PRO A 34 3.68 -7.16 -2.30
C PRO A 34 3.82 -7.63 -3.76
N ASP A 35 3.19 -8.75 -4.13
CA ASP A 35 3.13 -9.23 -5.52
C ASP A 35 2.55 -8.18 -6.48
N ARG A 36 1.44 -7.52 -6.13
CA ARG A 36 0.85 -6.46 -6.96
C ARG A 36 1.74 -5.23 -7.09
N VAL A 37 2.51 -4.93 -6.04
CA VAL A 37 3.40 -3.76 -6.02
C VAL A 37 4.63 -4.02 -6.90
N ILE A 38 5.19 -5.22 -6.82
CA ILE A 38 6.38 -5.64 -7.58
C ILE A 38 6.05 -5.82 -9.07
N ASP A 39 4.90 -6.40 -9.41
CA ASP A 39 4.49 -6.59 -10.81
C ASP A 39 4.27 -5.25 -11.54
N THR A 40 3.78 -4.24 -10.82
CA THR A 40 3.59 -2.89 -11.37
C THR A 40 4.86 -2.05 -11.44
N HIS A 41 5.93 -2.41 -10.72
CA HIS A 41 7.18 -1.66 -10.74
C HIS A 41 8.08 -2.19 -11.87
N PRO A 42 8.58 -1.32 -12.78
CA PRO A 42 9.49 -1.75 -13.83
C PRO A 42 10.73 -2.38 -13.19
N ARG A 43 11.06 -3.63 -13.56
CA ARG A 43 12.19 -4.37 -13.01
C ARG A 43 13.46 -3.52 -13.06
N PRO A 44 14.25 -3.44 -11.97
CA PRO A 44 15.53 -2.76 -12.00
C PRO A 44 16.44 -3.45 -13.01
N ASN A 45 16.85 -2.69 -14.02
CA ASN A 45 17.88 -3.06 -14.98
C ASN A 45 19.12 -3.57 -14.21
N THR A 46 19.40 -4.86 -14.34
CA THR A 46 20.69 -5.43 -13.96
C THR A 46 21.62 -5.24 -15.16
N ALA A 47 22.40 -4.16 -15.15
CA ALA A 47 23.53 -3.92 -16.03
C ALA A 47 24.78 -3.72 -15.18
#